data_AF-A0A432G7V3-F1
#
_entry.id   AF-A0A432G7V3-F1
#
_cell.length_a   1.000
_cell.length_b   1.000
_cell.length_c   1.000
_cell.angle_alpha   90.00
_cell.angle_beta   90.00
_cell.angle_gamma   90.00
#
_symmetry.space_group_name_H-M   'P 1'
#
loop_
_entity.id
_entity.type
_entity.pdbx_description
1 polymer ?
#
loop_
_entity_poly.entity_id
_entity_poly.type
_entity_poly.pdbx_seq_one_letter_code
_entity_poly.pdbx_strand_id
1 'polypeptide(L)' 'MNYQIEPLQTEDWPQVRSIYAESISTGVSTFDTKPPNWKDWDSSRLPSCRFVARDGKYIYGWVSLSPASST' A
#
# COMPACT_ATOMS: atom_id res chain seq x y z
N MET A 1 17.91 -11.50 -6.37
CA MET A 1 16.65 -10.93 -5.86
C MET A 1 15.80 -12.07 -5.40
N ASN A 2 15.43 -12.09 -4.12
CA ASN A 2 14.55 -13.11 -3.54
C ASN A 2 13.29 -12.42 -3.03
N TYR A 3 12.32 -12.24 -3.93
CA TYR A 3 11.08 -11.56 -3.58
C TYR A 3 10.18 -12.46 -2.75
N GLN A 4 9.77 -11.97 -1.59
CA GLN A 4 8.81 -12.60 -0.70
C GLN A 4 7.53 -11.78 -0.67
N ILE A 5 6.39 -12.46 -0.69
CA ILE A 5 5.08 -11.86 -0.51
C ILE A 5 4.65 -12.11 0.94
N GLU A 6 4.55 -11.05 1.72
CA GLU A 6 4.23 -11.14 3.15
C GLU A 6 3.10 -10.18 3.53
N PRO A 7 2.36 -10.47 4.61
CA PRO A 7 1.34 -9.55 5.11
C PRO A 7 1.95 -8.19 5.45
N LEU A 8 1.32 -7.12 4.97
CA LEU A 8 1.76 -5.75 5.25
C LEU A 8 1.65 -5.46 6.75
N GLN A 9 2.75 -5.03 7.37
CA GLN A 9 2.78 -4.59 8.77
C GLN A 9 2.76 -3.06 8.88
N THR A 10 2.49 -2.54 10.08
CA THR A 10 2.44 -1.08 10.28
C THR A 10 3.81 -0.43 10.03
N GLU A 11 4.89 -1.15 10.31
CA GLU A 11 6.27 -0.71 10.11
C GLU A 11 6.66 -0.60 8.63
N ASP A 12 5.94 -1.29 7.74
CA ASP A 12 6.13 -1.24 6.29
C ASP A 12 5.57 0.06 5.69
N TRP A 13 4.64 0.70 6.41
CA TRP A 13 3.87 1.83 5.91
C TRP A 13 4.71 3.00 5.37
N PRO A 14 5.83 3.43 6.00
CA PRO A 14 6.65 4.52 5.47
C PRO A 14 7.14 4.26 4.04
N GLN A 15 7.58 3.03 3.72
CA GLN A 15 8.03 2.66 2.38
C GLN A 15 6.85 2.55 1.41
N VAL A 16 5.77 1.90 1.83
CA VAL A 16 4.52 1.78 1.04
C VAL A 16 3.97 3.16 0.67
N ARG A 17 3.95 4.08 1.62
CA ARG A 17 3.50 5.47 1.43
C ARG A 17 4.42 6.24 0.49
N SER A 18 5.73 5.98 0.51
CA SER A 18 6.67 6.56 -0.45
C SER A 18 6.36 6.11 -1.88
N ILE A 19 6.17 4.81 -2.09
CA ILE A 19 5.80 4.24 -3.40
C ILE A 19 4.46 4.80 -3.89
N TYR A 20 3.48 4.97 -2.98
CA TYR A 20 2.21 5.63 -3.29
C TYR A 20 2.42 7.11 -3.68
N ALA A 21 3.27 7.85 -2.97
CA ALA A 21 3.58 9.24 -3.32
C ALA A 21 4.15 9.37 -4.72
N GLU A 22 5.05 8.46 -5.09
CA GLU A 22 5.65 8.41 -6.43
C GLU A 22 4.60 8.08 -7.50
N SER A 23 3.65 7.18 -7.24
CA SER A 23 2.59 6.87 -8.21
C SER A 23 1.64 8.05 -8.46
N ILE A 24 1.40 8.89 -7.45
CA ILE A 24 0.66 10.15 -7.58
C ILE A 24 1.48 11.16 -8.38
N SER A 25 2.76 11.36 -8.00
CA SER A 25 3.63 12.33 -8.67
C SER A 25 3.86 12.02 -10.14
N THR A 26 3.86 10.75 -10.52
CA THR A 26 4.04 10.28 -11.91
C THR A 26 2.73 10.21 -12.69
N GLY A 27 1.58 10.46 -12.04
CA GLY A 27 0.26 10.43 -12.67
C GLY A 27 -0.29 9.02 -12.94
N VAL A 28 0.33 7.98 -12.37
CA VAL A 28 -0.17 6.60 -12.44
C VAL A 28 -1.40 6.42 -11.55
N SER A 29 -1.41 7.06 -10.37
CA SER A 29 -2.61 7.17 -9.55
C SER A 29 -3.34 8.47 -9.88
N THR A 30 -4.47 8.37 -10.57
CA THR A 30 -5.22 9.52 -11.10
C THR A 30 -6.29 10.06 -10.16
N PHE A 31 -6.63 9.35 -9.09
CA PHE A 31 -7.71 9.72 -8.16
C PHE A 31 -7.21 10.39 -6.87
N ASP A 32 -5.97 10.13 -6.47
CA ASP A 32 -5.41 10.65 -5.22
C ASP A 32 -4.49 11.84 -5.49
N THR A 33 -4.62 12.89 -4.67
CA THR A 33 -3.76 14.09 -4.73
C THR A 33 -2.59 14.03 -3.76
N LYS A 34 -2.70 13.20 -2.72
CA LYS A 34 -1.63 12.93 -1.75
C LYS A 34 -1.81 11.54 -1.13
N PRO A 35 -0.73 10.88 -0.69
CA PRO A 35 -0.87 9.62 0.04
C PRO A 35 -1.60 9.87 1.37
N PRO A 36 -2.57 9.02 1.75
CA PRO A 36 -3.26 9.11 3.03
C PRO A 36 -2.30 8.94 4.21
N ASN A 37 -2.76 9.22 5.42
CA ASN A 37 -2.08 8.75 6.63
C ASN A 37 -2.41 7.27 6.88
N TRP A 38 -1.68 6.61 7.79
CA TRP A 38 -1.88 5.20 8.08
C TRP A 38 -3.31 4.87 8.51
N LYS A 39 -3.88 5.67 9.43
CA LYS A 39 -5.19 5.41 10.05
C LYS A 39 -6.32 5.44 9.01
N ASP A 40 -6.30 6.43 8.12
CA ASP A 40 -7.32 6.56 7.07
C ASP A 40 -7.17 5.44 6.02
N TRP A 41 -5.94 5.07 5.68
CA TRP A 41 -5.69 3.96 4.77
C TRP A 41 -6.09 2.61 5.37
N ASP A 42 -5.74 2.36 6.63
CA ASP A 42 -6.06 1.14 7.36
C ASP A 42 -7.58 0.96 7.49
N SER A 43 -8.30 2.00 7.90
CA SER A 43 -9.76 1.94 8.04
C SER A 43 -10.53 1.69 6.73
N SER A 44 -9.92 1.99 5.57
CA SER A 44 -10.55 1.85 4.25
C SER A 44 -10.13 0.58 3.50
N ARG A 45 -9.38 -0.33 4.14
CA ARG A 45 -8.86 -1.56 3.53
C ARG A 45 -9.16 -2.77 4.39
N LEU A 46 -9.27 -3.95 3.79
CA LEU A 46 -9.47 -5.21 4.50
C LEU A 46 -8.15 -5.67 5.14
N PRO A 47 -8.03 -5.83 6.48
CA PRO A 47 -6.77 -6.21 7.13
C PRO A 47 -6.19 -7.55 6.65
N SER A 48 -7.05 -8.52 6.33
CA SER A 48 -6.67 -9.85 5.86
C SER A 48 -6.18 -9.89 4.41
N CYS A 49 -6.35 -8.81 3.65
CA CYS A 49 -6.09 -8.78 2.22
C CYS A 49 -5.11 -7.66 1.87
N ARG A 50 -3.98 -7.58 2.58
CA ARG A 50 -2.93 -6.59 2.33
C ARG A 50 -1.57 -7.26 2.37
N PHE A 51 -0.80 -7.07 1.32
CA PHE A 51 0.51 -7.73 1.16
C PHE A 51 1.54 -6.79 0.58
N VAL A 52 2.81 -7.06 0.89
CA VAL A 52 3.97 -6.37 0.32
C VAL A 52 4.84 -7.37 -0.41
N ALA A 53 5.43 -6.93 -1.52
CA ALA A 53 6.52 -7.63 -2.18
C ALA A 53 7.84 -7.03 -1.67
N ARG A 54 8.65 -7.83 -0.98
CA ARG A 54 9.90 -7.37 -0.36
C ARG A 54 11.10 -8.26 -0.69
N ASP A 55 12.29 -7.66 -0.65
CA ASP A 55 13.58 -8.38 -0.59
C ASP A 55 14.33 -7.85 0.65
N GLY A 56 14.39 -8.68 1.69
CA GLY A 56 14.84 -8.26 3.02
C GLY A 56 13.97 -7.15 3.60
N LYS A 57 14.57 -5.99 3.90
CA LYS A 57 13.87 -4.83 4.47
C LYS A 57 13.26 -3.88 3.44
N TYR A 58 13.51 -4.11 2.15
CA TYR A 58 13.11 -3.20 1.09
C TYR A 58 11.81 -3.66 0.45
N ILE A 59 10.85 -2.75 0.35
CA ILE A 59 9.56 -2.98 -0.29
C ILE A 59 9.61 -2.46 -1.72
N TYR A 60 9.18 -3.29 -2.65
CA TYR A 60 9.17 -2.98 -4.09
C TYR A 60 7.75 -2.78 -4.63
N GLY A 61 6.74 -3.18 -3.87
CA GLY A 61 5.35 -3.03 -4.24
C GLY A 61 4.42 -3.54 -3.15
N TRP A 62 3.14 -3.24 -3.30
CA TRP A 62 2.11 -3.65 -2.35
C TRP A 62 0.78 -3.82 -3.07
N VAL A 63 -0.12 -4.55 -2.43
CA VAL A 63 -1.50 -4.73 -2.89
C VAL A 63 -2.42 -4.72 -1.68
N SER A 64 -3.61 -4.13 -1.83
CA SER A 64 -4.67 -4.27 -0.84
C SER A 64 -6.05 -4.31 -1.48
N LEU A 65 -7.00 -4.91 -0.78
CA LEU A 65 -8.42 -4.86 -1.15
C LEU A 65 -9.17 -3.88 -0.25
N SER A 66 -10.11 -3.14 -0.84
CA SER A 66 -11.13 -2.39 -0.09
C SER A 66 -12.44 -3.20 -0.05
N PRO A 67 -13.29 -3.01 0.97
CA PRO A 67 -14.67 -3.45 0.89
C PRO A 67 -15.31 -2.94 -0.41
N ALA A 68 -16.08 -3.78 -1.08
CA ALA A 68 -16.93 -3.30 -2.18
C ALA A 68 -18.05 -2.45 -1.56
N SER A 69 -18.28 -1.25 -2.08
CA SER A 69 -19.49 -0.50 -1.74
C SER A 69 -20.70 -1.27 -2.26
N SER A 70 -21.55 -1.73 -1.34
CA SER A 70 -22.88 -2.25 -1.66
C SER A 70 -23.84 -1.08 -1.84
N THR A 71 -24.42 -0.95 -3.03
CA THR A 71 -25.62 -0.12 -3.31
C THR A 71 -26.82 -0.62 -2.53
#